data_AF-A0A722RE69-F1
#
_entry.id   AF-A0A722RE69-F1
#
_cell.length_a   1.000
_cell.length_b   1.000
_cell.length_c   1.000
_cell.angle_alpha   90.00
_cell.angle_beta   90.00
_cell.angle_gamma   90.00
#
_symmetry.space_group_name_H-M   'P 1'
#
loop_
_entity.id
_entity.type
_entity.pdbx_description
1 polymer ?
#
loop_
_entity_poly.entity_id
_entity_poly.type
_entity_poly.pdbx_seq_one_letter_code
_entity_poly.pdbx_strand_id
1 'polypeptide(L)'
;DIRKVVDGLDDKKAFAQMSDDILTLSTQLPMAAEGIAEIVAAGGQAGIARGDLMQFANDAVKMGVAFDTTAEESGQMMAQWRTAFKLTQEDVVVLADKINYLGNTGPANAKKISDIVTRIGPLGGVAGVASGEIAAMGATIAGMGVES
;
A
#
# COMPACT_ATOMS: atom_id res chain seq x y z
N ASP A 1 -8.48 -5.78 -16.00
CA ASP A 1 -9.27 -6.27 -14.83
C ASP A 1 -9.94 -5.22 -13.96
N ILE A 2 -9.55 -3.93 -14.04
CA ILE A 2 -10.12 -2.83 -13.22
C ILE A 2 -11.66 -2.77 -13.20
N ARG A 3 -12.34 -2.94 -14.35
CA ARG A 3 -13.82 -2.92 -14.42
C ARG A 3 -14.50 -3.95 -13.51
N LYS A 4 -13.86 -5.09 -13.25
CA LYS A 4 -14.46 -6.19 -12.49
C LYS A 4 -14.37 -5.98 -10.98
N VAL A 5 -13.45 -5.12 -10.54
CA VAL A 5 -13.02 -5.04 -9.15
C VAL A 5 -13.20 -3.65 -8.55
N VAL A 6 -13.57 -2.67 -9.37
CA VAL A 6 -13.88 -1.32 -8.91
C VAL A 6 -15.35 -1.04 -9.17
N ASP A 7 -16.07 -0.78 -8.09
CA ASP A 7 -17.50 -0.49 -8.13
C ASP A 7 -17.83 0.73 -9.00
N GLY A 8 -18.89 0.61 -9.81
CA GLY A 8 -19.39 1.68 -10.66
C GLY A 8 -18.65 1.88 -11.98
N LEU A 9 -17.73 1.00 -12.36
CA LEU A 9 -17.04 1.04 -13.66
C LEU A 9 -17.76 0.30 -14.80
N ASP A 10 -18.95 -0.25 -14.55
CA ASP A 10 -19.87 -0.70 -15.61
C ASP A 10 -20.37 0.49 -16.45
N ASP A 11 -20.41 1.68 -15.86
CA ASP A 11 -20.68 2.92 -16.59
C ASP A 11 -19.49 3.28 -17.51
N LYS A 12 -19.79 3.40 -18.80
CA LYS A 12 -18.76 3.67 -19.82
C LYS A 12 -18.03 5.00 -19.61
N LYS A 13 -18.71 6.02 -19.07
CA LYS A 13 -18.08 7.33 -18.82
C LYS A 13 -17.16 7.26 -17.62
N ALA A 14 -17.60 6.60 -16.54
CA ALA A 14 -16.78 6.38 -15.35
C ALA A 14 -15.51 5.57 -15.67
N PHE A 15 -15.62 4.54 -16.52
CA PHE A 15 -14.45 3.79 -16.97
C PHE A 15 -13.51 4.62 -17.85
N ALA A 16 -14.05 5.41 -18.77
CA ALA A 16 -13.23 6.29 -19.60
C ALA A 16 -12.47 7.31 -18.74
N GLN A 17 -13.15 7.93 -17.78
CA GLN A 17 -12.52 8.87 -16.85
C GLN A 17 -11.39 8.21 -16.05
N MET A 18 -11.63 7.02 -15.48
CA MET A 18 -10.59 6.27 -14.76
C MET A 18 -9.39 5.96 -15.66
N SER A 19 -9.63 5.62 -16.93
CA SER A 19 -8.56 5.34 -17.88
C SER A 19 -7.72 6.59 -18.17
N ASP A 20 -8.38 7.74 -18.33
CA ASP A 20 -7.73 9.04 -18.53
C ASP A 20 -6.94 9.48 -17.29
N ASP A 21 -7.48 9.23 -16.09
CA ASP A 21 -6.81 9.53 -14.82
C ASP A 21 -5.54 8.67 -14.65
N ILE A 22 -5.60 7.38 -14.98
CA ILE A 22 -4.44 6.47 -14.97
C ILE A 22 -3.37 6.93 -15.97
N LEU A 23 -3.77 7.28 -17.19
CA LEU A 23 -2.87 7.81 -18.21
C LEU A 23 -2.21 9.10 -17.73
N THR A 24 -2.99 10.02 -17.17
CA THR A 24 -2.47 11.28 -16.62
C THR A 24 -1.46 11.00 -15.50
N LEU A 25 -1.78 10.10 -14.58
CA LEU A 25 -0.89 9.75 -13.47
C LEU A 25 0.42 9.13 -13.97
N SER A 26 0.40 8.35 -15.04
CA SER A 26 1.61 7.79 -15.67
C SER A 26 2.56 8.84 -16.24
N THR A 27 2.07 10.05 -16.53
CA THR A 27 2.92 11.17 -16.96
C THR A 27 3.56 11.91 -15.79
N GLN A 28 3.07 11.69 -14.57
CA GLN A 28 3.51 12.36 -13.35
C GLN A 28 4.41 11.46 -12.50
N LEU A 29 4.28 10.14 -12.65
CA LEU A 29 5.01 9.13 -11.90
C LEU A 29 6.00 8.40 -12.80
N PRO A 30 7.11 7.87 -12.24
CA PRO A 30 8.06 7.03 -12.98
C PRO A 30 7.51 5.61 -13.18
N MET A 31 6.29 5.48 -13.69
CA MET A 31 5.61 4.19 -13.89
C MET A 31 4.65 4.27 -15.08
N ALA A 32 4.64 3.21 -15.90
CA ALA A 32 3.73 3.11 -17.03
C ALA A 32 2.27 2.99 -16.58
N ALA A 33 1.35 3.41 -17.46
CA ALA A 33 -0.09 3.33 -17.22
C ALA A 33 -0.58 1.91 -16.90
N GLU A 34 0.05 0.88 -17.48
CA GLU A 34 -0.28 -0.53 -17.20
C GLU A 34 0.00 -0.90 -15.73
N GLY A 35 1.18 -0.58 -15.20
CA GLY A 35 1.51 -0.84 -13.80
C GLY A 35 0.60 -0.05 -12.83
N ILE A 36 0.28 1.21 -13.16
CA ILE A 36 -0.69 1.99 -12.38
C ILE A 36 -2.07 1.32 -12.42
N ALA A 37 -2.50 0.82 -13.58
CA ALA A 37 -3.77 0.11 -13.72
C ALA A 37 -3.84 -1.16 -12.87
N GLU A 38 -2.73 -1.90 -12.74
CA GLU A 38 -2.64 -3.06 -11.87
C GLU A 38 -2.76 -2.68 -10.39
N ILE A 39 -2.10 -1.60 -9.95
CA ILE A 39 -2.23 -1.09 -8.59
C ILE A 39 -3.65 -0.64 -8.30
N VAL A 40 -4.29 0.08 -9.24
CA VAL A 40 -5.70 0.49 -9.14
C VAL A 40 -6.63 -0.72 -9.02
N ALA A 41 -6.36 -1.78 -9.80
CA ALA A 41 -7.11 -3.02 -9.69
C ALA A 41 -6.93 -3.69 -8.33
N ALA A 42 -5.70 -3.76 -7.80
CA ALA A 42 -5.42 -4.29 -6.47
C ALA A 42 -6.14 -3.49 -5.37
N GLY A 43 -6.15 -2.16 -5.48
CA GLY A 43 -6.90 -1.28 -4.57
C GLY A 43 -8.40 -1.54 -4.63
N GLY A 44 -8.96 -1.70 -5.84
CA GLY A 44 -10.36 -2.07 -6.03
C GLY A 44 -10.71 -3.40 -5.38
N GLN A 45 -9.88 -4.43 -5.61
CA GLN A 45 -10.04 -5.75 -4.99
C GLN A 45 -10.01 -5.70 -3.46
N ALA A 46 -9.24 -4.77 -2.89
CA ALA A 46 -9.18 -4.53 -1.46
C ALA A 46 -10.34 -3.67 -0.91
N GLY A 47 -11.32 -3.33 -1.75
CA GLY A 47 -12.49 -2.55 -1.37
C GLY A 47 -12.21 -1.06 -1.19
N ILE A 48 -11.11 -0.54 -1.74
CA ILE A 48 -10.82 0.90 -1.73
C ILE A 48 -11.83 1.61 -2.63
N ALA A 49 -12.45 2.67 -2.11
CA ALA A 49 -13.43 3.45 -2.82
C ALA A 49 -12.83 4.02 -4.12
N ARG A 50 -13.62 4.01 -5.21
CA ARG A 50 -13.20 4.48 -6.53
C ARG A 50 -12.52 5.85 -6.52
N GLY A 51 -13.03 6.79 -5.69
CA GLY A 51 -12.49 8.14 -5.57
C GLY A 51 -11.07 8.20 -4.96
N ASP A 52 -10.66 7.16 -4.23
CA ASP A 52 -9.38 7.11 -3.54
C ASP A 52 -8.30 6.36 -4.34
N LEU A 53 -8.67 5.68 -5.43
CA LEU A 53 -7.77 4.77 -6.15
C LEU A 53 -6.58 5.47 -6.81
N MET A 54 -6.75 6.72 -7.28
CA MET A 54 -5.63 7.48 -7.86
C MET A 54 -4.63 7.89 -6.79
N GLN A 55 -5.12 8.30 -5.61
CA GLN A 55 -4.27 8.61 -4.47
C GLN A 55 -3.54 7.35 -3.97
N PHE A 56 -4.26 6.24 -3.86
CA PHE A 56 -3.69 4.94 -3.52
C PHE A 56 -2.56 4.52 -4.48
N ALA A 57 -2.78 4.64 -5.79
CA ALA A 57 -1.76 4.30 -6.78
C ALA A 57 -0.54 5.22 -6.70
N ASN A 58 -0.75 6.53 -6.52
CA ASN A 58 0.34 7.48 -6.27
C ASN A 58 1.16 7.11 -5.02
N ASP A 59 0.49 6.77 -3.93
CA ASP A 59 1.15 6.44 -2.66
C ASP A 59 1.90 5.10 -2.76
N ALA A 60 1.40 4.15 -3.54
CA ALA A 60 2.07 2.88 -3.81
C ALA A 60 3.39 3.09 -4.54
N VAL A 61 3.41 3.97 -5.54
CA VAL A 61 4.63 4.30 -6.28
C VAL A 61 5.65 4.99 -5.38
N LYS A 62 5.20 5.94 -4.54
CA LYS A 62 6.08 6.62 -3.56
C LYS A 62 6.65 5.66 -2.53
N MET A 63 5.81 4.76 -2.01
CA MET A 63 6.24 3.74 -1.06
C MET A 63 7.23 2.76 -1.68
N GLY A 64 7.04 2.37 -2.95
CA GLY A 64 7.98 1.53 -3.70
C GLY A 64 9.39 2.11 -3.70
N VAL A 65 9.50 3.41 -4.00
CA VAL A 65 10.77 4.14 -3.94
C VAL A 65 11.33 4.20 -2.52
N ALA A 66 10.50 4.49 -1.52
CA ALA A 66 10.95 4.61 -0.14
C ALA A 66 11.43 3.29 0.47
N PHE A 67 10.83 2.16 0.06
CA PHE A 67 11.07 0.85 0.66
C PHE A 67 12.05 0.00 -0.15
N ASP A 68 12.52 0.51 -1.30
CA ASP A 68 13.34 -0.23 -2.26
C ASP A 68 12.64 -1.53 -2.73
N THR A 69 11.40 -1.37 -3.20
CA THR A 69 10.49 -2.45 -3.63
C THR A 69 9.66 -1.97 -4.83
N THR A 70 8.92 -2.85 -5.51
CA THR A 70 8.08 -2.40 -6.63
C THR A 70 6.84 -1.65 -6.13
N ALA A 71 6.27 -0.79 -6.97
CA ALA A 71 5.01 -0.13 -6.61
C ALA A 71 3.84 -1.13 -6.55
N GLU A 72 3.90 -2.22 -7.31
CA GLU A 72 2.93 -3.32 -7.22
C GLU A 72 3.01 -4.03 -5.86
N GLU A 73 4.21 -4.41 -5.42
CA GLU A 73 4.43 -4.98 -4.09
C GLU A 73 3.97 -4.01 -3.00
N SER A 74 4.25 -2.71 -3.18
CA SER A 74 3.81 -1.67 -2.25
C SER A 74 2.30 -1.51 -2.21
N GLY A 75 1.63 -1.50 -3.37
CA GLY A 75 0.18 -1.45 -3.47
C GLY A 75 -0.46 -2.65 -2.78
N GLN A 76 0.08 -3.85 -2.99
CA GLN A 76 -0.38 -5.06 -2.32
C GLN A 76 -0.20 -4.99 -0.80
N MET A 77 0.96 -4.56 -0.31
CA MET A 77 1.21 -4.37 1.13
C MET A 77 0.25 -3.34 1.74
N MET A 78 0.08 -2.18 1.12
CA MET A 78 -0.85 -1.15 1.61
C MET A 78 -2.30 -1.65 1.62
N ALA A 79 -2.75 -2.34 0.56
CA ALA A 79 -4.07 -2.94 0.50
C ALA A 79 -4.29 -3.95 1.64
N GLN A 80 -3.29 -4.80 1.90
CA GLN A 80 -3.32 -5.77 3.00
C GLN A 80 -3.37 -5.07 4.36
N TRP A 81 -2.55 -4.03 4.59
CA TRP A 81 -2.56 -3.27 5.84
C TRP A 81 -3.88 -2.54 6.07
N ARG A 82 -4.42 -1.87 5.05
CA ARG A 82 -5.73 -1.22 5.13
C ARG A 82 -6.83 -2.20 5.53
N THR A 83 -6.81 -3.39 4.93
CA THR A 83 -7.79 -4.44 5.25
C THR A 83 -7.58 -5.02 6.65
N ALA A 84 -6.36 -5.46 6.96
CA ALA A 84 -6.03 -6.17 8.21
C ALA A 84 -6.16 -5.28 9.45
N PHE A 85 -5.77 -4.00 9.31
CA PHE A 85 -5.76 -3.03 10.41
C PHE A 85 -6.93 -2.04 10.35
N LYS A 86 -7.83 -2.17 9.37
CA LYS A 86 -8.96 -1.25 9.13
C LYS A 86 -8.53 0.21 9.00
N LEU A 87 -7.44 0.44 8.25
CA LEU A 87 -6.85 1.77 8.07
C LEU A 87 -7.50 2.52 6.90
N THR A 88 -7.63 3.84 7.07
CA THR A 88 -7.91 4.75 5.95
C THR A 88 -6.67 4.89 5.04
N GLN A 89 -6.80 5.62 3.92
CA GLN A 89 -5.63 5.93 3.09
C GLN A 89 -4.59 6.77 3.85
N GLU A 90 -5.05 7.74 4.63
CA GLU A 90 -4.17 8.58 5.44
C GLU A 90 -3.42 7.76 6.48
N ASP A 91 -4.13 6.87 7.18
CA ASP A 91 -3.54 6.01 8.21
C ASP A 91 -2.50 5.03 7.66
N VAL A 92 -2.71 4.48 6.45
CA VAL A 92 -1.72 3.56 5.84
C VAL A 92 -0.46 4.31 5.38
N VAL A 93 -0.60 5.56 4.92
CA VAL A 93 0.56 6.42 4.61
C VAL A 93 1.33 6.75 5.89
N VAL A 94 0.64 7.07 6.98
CA VAL A 94 1.28 7.29 8.30
C VAL A 94 2.03 6.04 8.78
N LEU A 95 1.48 4.85 8.57
CA LEU A 95 2.19 3.59 8.87
C LEU A 95 3.44 3.43 7.99
N ALA A 96 3.32 3.66 6.69
CA ALA A 96 4.43 3.57 5.75
C ALA A 96 5.55 4.56 6.11
N ASP A 97 5.21 5.80 6.47
CA ASP A 97 6.16 6.82 6.91
C ASP A 97 6.90 6.41 8.19
N LYS A 98 6.19 5.81 9.16
CA LYS A 98 6.82 5.28 10.39
C LYS A 98 7.79 4.14 10.07
N ILE A 99 7.40 3.21 9.20
CA ILE A 99 8.26 2.10 8.77
C ILE A 99 9.49 2.64 8.04
N ASN A 100 9.33 3.63 7.15
CA ASN A 100 10.44 4.28 6.46
C ASN A 100 11.38 4.98 7.45
N TYR A 101 10.84 5.71 8.41
CA TYR A 101 11.64 6.36 9.46
C TYR A 101 12.45 5.35 10.27
N LEU A 102 11.81 4.26 10.73
CA LEU A 102 12.49 3.17 11.44
C LEU A 102 13.54 2.48 10.55
N GLY A 103 13.24 2.32 9.26
CA GLY A 103 14.15 1.79 8.24
C GLY A 103 15.42 2.62 8.06
N ASN A 104 15.30 3.94 8.15
CA ASN A 104 16.39 4.90 7.95
C ASN A 104 17.19 5.20 9.22
N THR A 105 16.62 4.94 10.40
CA THR A 105 17.24 5.29 11.70
C THR A 105 17.61 4.08 12.55
N GLY A 106 17.04 2.91 12.27
CA GLY A 106 17.23 1.68 13.02
C GLY A 106 18.18 0.68 12.35
N PRO A 107 18.32 -0.52 12.94
CA PRO A 107 19.22 -1.56 12.45
C PRO A 107 18.65 -2.40 11.30
N ALA A 108 17.36 -2.25 10.97
CA ALA A 108 16.68 -3.00 9.91
C ALA A 108 16.13 -2.03 8.86
N ASN A 109 16.15 -2.41 7.58
CA ASN A 109 15.62 -1.58 6.49
C ASN A 109 14.08 -1.64 6.42
N ALA A 110 13.47 -0.67 5.73
CA ALA A 110 12.02 -0.55 5.61
C ALA A 110 11.35 -1.83 5.08
N LYS A 111 11.94 -2.48 4.06
CA LYS A 111 11.46 -3.74 3.48
C LYS A 111 11.34 -4.87 4.51
N LYS A 112 12.37 -5.11 5.33
CA LYS A 112 12.32 -6.15 6.36
C LYS A 112 11.27 -5.85 7.42
N ILE A 113 11.16 -4.59 7.82
CA ILE A 113 10.15 -4.16 8.80
C ILE A 113 8.75 -4.37 8.21
N SER A 114 8.52 -4.00 6.95
CA SER A 114 7.23 -4.15 6.27
C SER A 114 6.84 -5.61 6.09
N ASP A 115 7.78 -6.51 5.79
CA ASP A 115 7.51 -7.95 5.68
C ASP A 115 6.99 -8.52 7.01
N ILE A 116 7.61 -8.13 8.12
CA ILE A 116 7.18 -8.55 9.46
C ILE A 116 5.82 -7.94 9.81
N VAL A 117 5.61 -6.64 9.57
CA VAL A 117 4.33 -5.97 9.82
C VAL A 117 3.19 -6.65 9.04
N THR A 118 3.44 -6.99 7.77
CA THR A 118 2.47 -7.67 6.92
C THR A 118 2.10 -9.05 7.44
N ARG A 119 3.08 -9.82 7.95
CA ARG A 119 2.84 -11.15 8.53
C ARG A 119 2.14 -11.11 9.88
N ILE A 120 2.42 -10.11 10.71
CA ILE A 120 1.75 -9.91 12.00
C ILE A 120 0.36 -9.31 11.80
N GLY A 121 0.11 -8.62 10.68
CA GLY A 121 -1.09 -7.81 10.47
C GLY A 121 -2.44 -8.50 10.67
N PRO A 122 -2.63 -9.73 10.15
CA PRO A 122 -3.83 -10.52 10.42
C PRO A 122 -4.08 -10.82 11.91
N LEU A 123 -3.06 -10.74 12.77
CA LEU A 123 -3.17 -10.93 14.22
C LEU A 123 -3.43 -9.61 14.97
N GLY A 124 -3.01 -8.46 14.42
CA GLY A 124 -3.19 -7.14 15.04
C GLY A 124 -4.65 -6.72 15.18
N GLY A 125 -5.49 -7.06 14.19
CA GLY A 125 -6.95 -6.86 14.26
C GLY A 125 -7.66 -7.66 15.36
N VAL A 126 -7.01 -8.71 15.89
CA VAL A 126 -7.51 -9.53 17.01
C VAL A 126 -6.99 -9.03 18.35
N ALA A 127 -5.81 -8.39 18.37
CA ALA A 127 -5.12 -7.95 19.58
C ALA A 127 -5.41 -6.49 20.00
N GLY A 128 -6.08 -5.70 19.16
CA GLY A 128 -6.41 -4.30 19.47
C GLY A 128 -5.21 -3.35 19.55
N VAL A 129 -4.06 -3.77 19.00
CA VAL A 129 -2.79 -3.02 19.03
C VAL A 129 -2.77 -2.01 17.86
N ALA A 130 -2.31 -0.79 18.11
CA ALA A 130 -2.23 0.24 17.07
C ALA A 130 -1.15 -0.11 16.03
N SER A 131 -1.38 0.19 14.75
CA SER A 131 -0.47 -0.15 13.64
C SER A 131 0.98 0.33 13.85
N GLY A 132 1.16 1.47 14.53
CA GLY A 132 2.49 1.99 14.88
C GLY A 132 3.25 1.14 15.92
N GLU A 133 2.54 0.53 16.88
CA GLU A 133 3.15 -0.36 17.87
C GLU A 133 3.58 -1.68 17.21
N ILE A 134 2.79 -2.18 16.26
CA ILE A 134 3.14 -3.35 15.43
C ILE A 134 4.39 -3.06 14.59
N ALA A 135 4.51 -1.86 14.01
CA ALA A 135 5.71 -1.45 13.29
C ALA A 135 6.95 -1.38 14.20
N ALA A 136 6.82 -0.83 15.40
CA ALA A 136 7.93 -0.77 16.37
C ALA A 136 8.37 -2.18 16.84
N MET A 137 7.41 -3.07 17.08
CA MET A 137 7.68 -4.48 17.36
C MET A 137 8.37 -5.16 16.17
N GLY A 138 7.88 -4.94 14.95
CA GLY A 138 8.46 -5.49 13.73
C GLY A 138 9.91 -5.04 13.55
N ALA A 139 10.22 -3.77 13.78
CA ALA A 139 11.58 -3.25 13.75
C ALA A 139 12.48 -3.88 14.81
N THR A 140 11.96 -4.13 16.02
CA THR A 140 12.71 -4.80 17.08
C THR A 140 13.03 -6.25 16.71
N ILE A 141 12.04 -7.00 16.21
CA ILE A 141 12.20 -8.40 15.76
C ILE A 141 13.19 -8.47 14.60
N ALA A 142 13.07 -7.58 13.62
CA ALA A 142 13.99 -7.47 12.49
C ALA A 142 15.42 -7.19 12.95
N GLY A 143 15.60 -6.27 13.90
CA GLY A 143 16.90 -5.91 14.48
C GLY A 143 17.55 -7.05 15.26
N MET A 144 16.77 -7.97 15.82
CA MET A 144 17.26 -9.19 16.47
C MET A 144 17.74 -10.25 15.46
N GLY A 145 17.63 -10.01 14.15
CA GLY A 145 18.07 -10.93 13.10
C GLY A 145 17.12 -12.12 12.89
N VAL A 146 15.89 -12.06 13.40
CA VAL A 146 14.86 -13.05 13.09
C VAL A 146 14.50 -12.89 11.62
N GLU A 147 14.84 -13.89 10.81
CA GLU A 147 14.53 -13.88 9.38
C GLU A 147 13.02 -14.00 9.16
N SER A 148 12.50 -13.10 8.33
CA SER A 148 11.19 -13.18 7.70
C SER A 148 11.30 -14.06 6.46
#